data_AF-A0A2E5S5D7-F1
#
_entry.id   AF-A0A2E5S5D7-F1
#
_cell.length_a   1.000
_cell.length_b   1.000
_cell.length_c   1.000
_cell.angle_alpha   90.00
_cell.angle_beta   90.00
_cell.angle_gamma   90.00
#
_symmetry.space_group_name_H-M   'P 1'
#
loop_
_entity.id
_entity.type
_entity.pdbx_description
1 polymer ?
#
loop_
_entity_poly.entity_id
_entity_poly.type
_entity_poly.pdbx_seq_one_letter_code
_entity_poly.pdbx_strand_id
1 'polypeptide(L)' 'MAKQRAKAVNVEKPDTRLYTCRWFYADHWDIESNHWTTSCENVHVFLEGGPEQNDYRFCPYCGNTIDSSDPHRDMWSSEE' A
#
# COMPACT_ATOMS: atom_id res chain seq x y z
N MET A 1 20.58 -45.78 -24.40
CA MET A 1 20.05 -44.97 -23.27
C MET A 1 20.32 -43.50 -23.56
N ALA A 2 19.33 -42.75 -24.06
CA ALA A 2 19.51 -41.32 -24.38
C ALA A 2 19.37 -40.47 -23.11
N LYS A 3 20.37 -39.65 -22.80
CA LYS A 3 20.35 -38.71 -21.68
C LYS A 3 19.60 -37.45 -22.09
N GLN A 4 18.43 -37.23 -21.49
CA GLN A 4 17.63 -36.02 -21.72
C GLN A 4 18.26 -34.84 -20.96
N ARG A 5 18.63 -33.78 -21.68
CA ARG A 5 19.19 -32.56 -21.10
C ARG A 5 18.06 -31.64 -20.63
N ALA A 6 18.12 -31.18 -19.39
CA ALA A 6 17.22 -30.17 -18.86
C ALA A 6 17.48 -28.82 -19.56
N LYS A 7 16.42 -28.16 -20.02
CA LYS A 7 16.46 -26.77 -20.52
C LYS A 7 16.37 -25.83 -19.32
N ALA A 8 17.31 -24.88 -19.22
CA ALA A 8 17.19 -23.78 -18.27
C ALA A 8 16.05 -22.86 -18.71
N VAL A 9 15.08 -22.62 -17.82
CA VAL A 9 14.04 -21.61 -17.98
C VAL A 9 14.56 -20.31 -17.35
N ASN A 10 14.62 -19.24 -18.13
CA ASN A 10 14.85 -17.90 -17.61
C ASN A 10 13.55 -17.44 -16.94
N VAL A 11 13.56 -17.34 -15.60
CA VAL A 11 12.45 -16.77 -14.84
C VAL A 11 12.65 -15.26 -14.82
N GLU A 12 11.83 -14.53 -15.58
CA GLU A 12 11.78 -13.07 -15.51
C GLU A 12 11.34 -12.67 -14.09
N LYS A 13 12.09 -11.77 -13.43
CA LYS A 13 11.74 -11.30 -12.08
C LYS A 13 10.36 -10.62 -12.16
N PRO A 14 9.40 -10.99 -11.30
CA PRO A 14 8.08 -10.38 -11.32
C PRO A 14 8.19 -8.88 -11.04
N ASP A 15 7.43 -8.06 -11.76
CA ASP A 15 7.34 -6.62 -11.51
C ASP A 15 6.72 -6.40 -10.12
N THR A 16 7.54 -5.96 -9.18
CA THR A 16 7.16 -5.81 -7.78
C THR A 16 6.16 -4.67 -7.54
N ARG A 17 5.91 -3.80 -8.53
CA ARG A 17 4.98 -2.68 -8.43
C ARG A 17 3.52 -3.10 -8.55
N LEU A 18 3.25 -4.34 -8.99
CA LEU A 18 1.91 -4.92 -9.01
C LEU A 18 1.44 -5.43 -7.64
N TYR A 19 2.34 -5.51 -6.64
CA TYR A 19 2.05 -6.09 -5.33
C TYR A 19 1.89 -5.05 -4.23
N THR A 20 1.75 -3.77 -4.59
CA THR A 20 1.50 -2.69 -3.65
C THR A 20 0.05 -2.23 -3.70
N CYS A 21 -0.54 -2.00 -2.52
CA CYS A 21 -1.84 -1.37 -2.37
C CYS A 21 -1.61 0.04 -1.83
N ARG A 22 -1.97 1.05 -2.62
CA ARG A 22 -1.83 2.44 -2.19
C ARG A 22 -2.97 2.81 -1.26
N TRP A 23 -2.63 3.45 -0.14
CA TRP A 23 -3.58 3.94 0.85
C TRP A 23 -3.53 5.47 0.85
N PHE A 24 -4.69 6.11 0.81
CA PHE A 24 -4.82 7.57 0.77
C PHE A 24 -6.07 8.01 1.53
N TYR A 25 -6.06 9.21 2.09
CA TYR A 25 -7.24 9.77 2.76
C TYR A 25 -8.42 9.86 1.81
N ALA A 26 -9.59 9.41 2.28
CA ALA A 26 -10.82 9.45 1.48
C ALA A 26 -11.31 10.88 1.24
N ASP A 27 -11.11 11.75 2.24
CA ASP A 27 -11.44 13.16 2.15
C ASP A 27 -10.28 13.99 2.68
N HIS A 28 -9.92 15.02 1.92
CA HIS A 28 -8.75 15.87 2.15
C HIS A 28 -9.04 16.96 3.19
N TRP A 29 -10.32 17.16 3.51
CA TRP A 29 -10.81 18.20 4.43
C TRP A 29 -11.17 17.65 5.80
N ASP A 30 -11.26 16.32 5.95
CA ASP A 30 -11.65 15.66 7.18
C ASP A 30 -10.58 14.65 7.62
N ILE A 31 -9.47 15.19 8.11
CA ILE A 31 -8.36 14.43 8.69
C ILE A 31 -8.80 13.75 10.00
N GLU A 32 -9.79 14.31 10.70
CA GLU A 32 -10.33 13.74 11.95
C GLU A 32 -11.12 12.46 11.70
N SER A 33 -11.67 12.30 10.50
CA SER A 33 -12.47 11.15 10.11
C SER A 33 -11.70 9.82 10.06
N ASN A 34 -10.35 9.81 10.00
CA ASN A 34 -9.54 8.59 9.93
C ASN A 34 -9.98 7.57 8.84
N HIS A 35 -10.62 8.05 7.76
CA HIS A 35 -11.08 7.22 6.64
C HIS A 35 -9.98 7.13 5.57
N TRP A 36 -9.56 5.91 5.28
CA TRP A 36 -8.53 5.59 4.29
C TRP A 36 -9.13 4.79 3.14
N THR A 37 -9.01 5.32 1.93
CA THR A 37 -9.34 4.60 0.71
C THR A 37 -8.11 3.84 0.22
N THR A 38 -8.34 2.62 -0.25
CA THR A 38 -7.30 1.75 -0.80
C THR A 38 -7.40 1.65 -2.32
N SER A 39 -6.29 1.41 -3.00
CA SER A 39 -6.29 1.18 -4.46
C SER A 39 -7.00 -0.10 -4.88
N CYS A 40 -7.34 -0.98 -3.94
CA CYS A 40 -8.21 -2.14 -4.16
C CYS A 40 -9.68 -1.83 -3.86
N GLU A 41 -10.08 -0.56 -3.91
CA GLU A 41 -11.47 -0.09 -3.86
C GLU A 41 -12.21 -0.39 -2.55
N ASN A 42 -11.46 -0.66 -1.48
CA ASN A 42 -12.01 -0.83 -0.13
C ASN A 42 -11.69 0.41 0.73
N VAL A 43 -12.55 0.69 1.70
CA VAL A 43 -12.36 1.76 2.70
C VAL A 43 -12.02 1.12 4.05
N HIS A 44 -10.98 1.63 4.69
CA HIS A 44 -10.57 1.28 6.04
C HIS A 44 -10.74 2.48 6.96
N VAL A 45 -11.25 2.25 8.18
CA VAL A 45 -11.39 3.30 9.19
C VAL A 45 -10.54 2.90 10.38
N PHE A 46 -9.60 3.77 10.76
CA PHE A 46 -8.84 3.60 11.99
C PHE A 46 -9.55 4.34 13.13
N LEU A 47 -9.56 3.73 14.32
CA LEU A 47 -10.11 4.39 15.51
C LEU A 47 -9.18 5.53 15.97
N GLU A 48 -7.87 5.30 15.90
CA GLU A 48 -6.83 6.28 16.23
C GLU A 48 -5.65 6.13 15.26
N GLY A 49 -5.13 7.25 14.77
CA GLY A 49 -3.97 7.30 13.87
C GLY A 49 -4.23 6.77 12.45
N GLY A 50 -3.15 6.46 11.74
CA GLY A 50 -3.16 5.92 10.38
C GLY A 50 -2.46 4.57 10.26
N PRO A 51 -2.23 4.07 9.04
CA PRO A 51 -1.61 2.77 8.81
C PRO A 51 -0.20 2.66 9.39
N GLU A 52 0.58 3.75 9.41
CA GLU A 52 1.91 3.77 10.03
C GLU A 52 1.85 3.63 11.56
N GLN A 53 0.96 4.37 12.23
CA GLN A 53 0.80 4.29 13.69
C GLN A 53 0.23 2.96 14.17
N ASN A 54 -0.48 2.23 13.30
CA ASN A 54 -1.07 0.93 13.60
C ASN A 54 -0.22 -0.26 13.12
N ASP A 55 1.02 -0.03 12.66
CA ASP A 55 1.94 -1.06 12.15
C ASP A 55 1.39 -1.88 10.96
N TYR A 56 0.52 -1.29 10.15
CA TYR A 56 -0.02 -1.95 8.96
C TYR A 56 1.05 -2.05 7.87
N ARG A 57 1.47 -3.28 7.55
CA ARG A 57 2.42 -3.57 6.46
C ARG A 57 1.76 -4.09 5.18
N PHE A 58 0.57 -4.67 5.32
CA PHE A 58 -0.18 -5.31 4.24
C PHE A 58 -1.64 -4.87 4.30
N CYS A 59 -2.26 -4.75 3.13
CA CYS A 59 -3.67 -4.47 3.00
C CYS A 59 -4.49 -5.71 3.42
N PRO A 60 -5.42 -5.61 4.39
CA PRO A 60 -6.22 -6.75 4.85
C PRO A 60 -7.25 -7.20 3.81
N TYR A 61 -7.49 -6.41 2.76
CA TYR A 61 -8.47 -6.71 1.72
C TYR A 61 -7.86 -7.49 0.55
N CYS A 62 -6.72 -7.04 0.02
CA CYS A 62 -6.09 -7.65 -1.16
C CYS A 62 -4.78 -8.40 -0.85
N GLY A 63 -4.23 -8.28 0.36
CA GLY A 63 -2.99 -8.94 0.78
C GLY A 63 -1.70 -8.29 0.27
N ASN A 64 -1.80 -7.26 -0.57
CA ASN A 64 -0.65 -6.54 -1.11
C ASN A 64 0.02 -5.65 -0.05
N THR A 65 1.32 -5.38 -0.18
CA THR A 65 2.06 -4.48 0.72
C THR A 65 1.54 -3.05 0.62
N ILE A 66 1.48 -2.32 1.72
CA ILE A 66 0.95 -0.94 1.69
C ILE A 66 2.00 0.02 1.12
N ASP A 67 1.56 0.91 0.21
CA ASP A 67 2.29 2.09 -0.27
C ASP A 67 1.64 3.32 0.38
N SER A 68 2.24 3.80 1.48
CA SER A 68 1.79 4.96 2.26
C SER A 68 2.44 6.25 1.73
N SER A 69 2.31 6.52 0.43
CA SER A 69 2.69 7.81 -0.14
C SER A 69 1.67 8.86 0.29
N ASP A 70 1.76 9.33 1.54
CA ASP A 70 0.87 10.36 2.08
C ASP A 70 1.28 11.75 1.54
N PRO A 71 0.39 12.46 0.82
CA PRO A 71 0.68 13.80 0.31
C PRO A 71 0.45 14.91 1.34
N HIS A 72 0.05 14.62 2.59
CA HIS A 72 -0.41 15.61 3.56
C HIS A 72 0.64 15.98 4.63
N ARG A 73 1.79 15.29 4.69
CA ARG A 73 2.84 15.56 5.69
C ARG A 73 3.51 16.94 5.60
N ASP A 74 3.23 17.73 4.56
CA ASP A 74 3.97 18.98 4.26
C ASP A 74 3.17 20.28 4.46
N MET A 75 1.91 20.25 4.95
CA MET A 75 1.03 21.44 4.91
C MET A 75 0.58 22.03 6.26
N TRP A 76 1.30 21.74 7.36
CA TRP A 76 1.13 22.48 8.63
C TRP A 76 2.48 22.80 9.27
N SER A 77 3.21 23.75 8.68
CA SER A 77 4.40 24.36 9.30
C SER A 77 4.43 25.89 9.15
N SER A 78 3.26 26.51 8.97
CA SER A 78 3.17 27.97 8.83
C SER A 78 2.08 28.54 9.74
N GLU A 79 2.31 28.47 11.05
CA GLU A 79 1.74 29.42 12.00
C GLU A 79 2.89 30.05 12.79
N GLU A 80 3.46 31.12 12.23
CA GLU A 80 4.14 32.21 12.97
C GLU A 80 3.44 33.53 12.67
#